data_AF-A0A212C2G8-F1
#
_entry.id   AF-A0A212C2G8-F1
#
_cell.length_a   1.000
_cell.length_b   1.000
_cell.length_c   1.000
_cell.angle_alpha   90.00
_cell.angle_beta   90.00
_cell.angle_gamma   90.00
#
_symmetry.space_group_name_H-M   'P 1'
#
loop_
_entity.id
_entity.type
_entity.pdbx_description
1 polymer ?
#
loop_
_entity_poly.entity_id
_entity_poly.type
_entity_poly.pdbx_seq_one_letter_code
_entity_poly.pdbx_strand_id
1 'polypeptide(L)' 'MCKPFDRAEILSVLSHRNIIQFYGVILEPPNYGIVTEYASLGSLYDYINSNRSEEMDMDHIMTWATDVAKDQK' A
#
# COMPACT_ATOMS: atom_id res chain seq x y z
N MET A 1 13.04 -26.19 6.24
CA MET A 1 11.73 -25.69 6.71
C MET A 1 11.88 -24.19 6.90
N CYS A 2 11.55 -23.41 5.87
CA CYS A 2 11.73 -21.96 5.85
C CYS A 2 10.71 -21.33 6.82
N LYS A 3 11.18 -20.56 7.81
CA LYS A 3 10.31 -19.94 8.81
C LYS A 3 9.52 -18.80 8.15
N PRO A 4 8.22 -18.58 8.48
CA PRO A 4 7.45 -17.44 7.97
C PRO A 4 7.98 -16.05 8.37
N PHE A 5 9.00 -16.00 9.25
CA PHE A 5 9.54 -14.77 9.83
C PHE A 5 10.21 -13.85 8.80
N ASP A 6 10.87 -14.40 7.78
CA ASP A 6 11.70 -13.61 6.86
C ASP A 6 10.90 -12.56 6.07
N ARG A 7 9.63 -12.84 5.72
CA ARG A 7 8.79 -11.89 4.97
C ARG A 7 8.20 -10.80 5.85
N ALA A 8 7.86 -11.11 7.10
CA ALA A 8 7.30 -10.14 8.03
C ALA A 8 8.36 -9.10 8.47
N GLU A 9 9.62 -9.51 8.62
CA GLU A 9 10.72 -8.59 8.92
C GLU A 9 10.97 -7.61 7.78
N ILE A 10 11.00 -8.07 6.52
CA ILE A 10 11.19 -7.19 5.36
C ILE A 10 10.06 -6.15 5.28
N LEU A 11 8.80 -6.56 5.49
CA LEU A 11 7.65 -5.65 5.48
C LEU A 11 7.66 -4.66 6.63
N SER A 12 8.26 -5.00 7.77
CA SER A 12 8.35 -4.11 8.93
C SER A 12 9.35 -2.95 8.72
N VAL A 13 10.30 -3.11 7.81
CA VAL A 13 11.33 -2.08 7.52
C VAL A 13 10.84 -1.06 6.46
N LEU A 14 9.77 -1.38 5.71
CA LEU A 14 9.23 -0.56 4.62
C LEU A 14 8.25 0.52 5.12
N SER A 15 8.71 1.39 6.04
CA SER A 15 7.95 2.56 6.48
C SER A 15 8.29 3.76 5.61
N HIS A 16 7.52 3.97 4.54
CA HIS A 16 7.62 5.15 3.68
C HIS A 16 6.25 5.79 3.52
N ARG A 17 6.22 7.12 3.35
CA ARG A 17 4.96 7.89 3.25
C ARG A 17 4.04 7.41 2.12
N ASN A 18 4.62 6.83 1.06
CA ASN A 18 3.90 6.40 -0.13
C ASN A 18 3.66 4.88 -0.18
N ILE A 19 4.05 4.13 0.87
CA ILE A 19 3.77 2.70 1.06
C ILE A 19 2.72 2.56 2.14
N ILE A 20 1.75 1.66 1.91
CA ILE A 20 0.81 1.28 2.96
C ILE A 20 1.58 0.73 4.16
N GLN A 21 1.51 1.45 5.28
CA GLN A 21 2.19 1.08 6.51
C GLN A 21 1.77 -0.31 6.98
N PHE A 22 2.76 -1.18 7.19
CA PHE A 22 2.59 -2.49 7.76
C PHE A 22 2.57 -2.41 9.30
N TYR A 23 1.62 -3.11 9.93
CA TYR A 23 1.50 -3.18 11.40
C TYR A 23 1.87 -4.55 11.96
N GLY A 24 1.54 -5.64 11.26
CA GLY A 24 1.87 -6.98 11.75
C GLY A 24 1.24 -8.12 10.96
N VAL A 25 1.51 -9.34 11.42
CA VAL A 25 0.91 -10.57 10.89
C VAL A 25 0.16 -11.32 11.98
N ILE A 26 -0.94 -11.96 11.59
CA ILE A 26 -1.64 -12.97 12.39
C ILE A 26 -1.16 -14.33 11.90
N LEU A 27 -0.52 -15.10 12.77
CA LEU A 27 0.06 -16.42 12.47
C LEU A 27 -0.60 -17.55 13.29
N GLU A 28 -1.81 -17.33 13.80
CA GLU A 28 -2.51 -18.29 14.63
C GLU A 28 -3.44 -19.18 13.79
N PRO A 29 -3.22 -20.50 13.70
CA PRO A 29 -4.13 -21.40 13.01
C PRO A 29 -5.55 -21.30 13.59
N PRO A 30 -6.62 -21.29 12.78
CA PRO A 30 -6.65 -21.43 11.32
C PRO A 30 -6.52 -20.11 10.53
N ASN A 31 -6.36 -18.98 11.21
CA ASN A 31 -6.48 -17.64 10.65
C ASN A 31 -5.11 -17.01 10.41
N TYR A 32 -4.66 -17.02 9.16
CA TYR A 32 -3.48 -16.29 8.73
C TYR A 32 -3.89 -14.95 8.12
N GLY A 33 -3.24 -13.85 8.51
CA GLY A 33 -3.60 -12.52 8.04
C GLY A 33 -2.44 -11.51 8.14
N ILE A 34 -2.54 -10.42 7.38
CA ILE A 34 -1.63 -9.29 7.43
C ILE A 34 -2.44 -8.06 7.82
N VAL A 35 -1.91 -7.27 8.75
CA VAL A 35 -2.54 -6.04 9.25
C VAL A 35 -1.74 -4.85 8.71
N THR A 36 -2.43 -3.97 8.01
CA THR A 36 -1.86 -2.75 7.41
C THR A 36 -2.75 -1.55 7.72
N GLU A 37 -2.26 -0.34 7.39
CA GLU A 37 -3.14 0.84 7.38
C GLU A 37 -4.30 0.67 6.38
N TYR A 38 -5.40 1.36 6.68
CA TYR A 38 -6.61 1.32 5.87
C TYR A 38 -6.68 2.55 4.98
N ALA A 39 -6.61 2.34 3.66
CA ALA A 39 -6.81 3.38 2.67
C ALA A 39 -8.32 3.64 2.45
N SER A 40 -8.85 4.65 3.12
CA SER A 40 -10.29 4.99 3.08
C SER A 40 -10.82 5.40 1.70
N LEU A 41 -9.93 5.83 0.79
CA LEU A 41 -10.29 6.23 -0.58
C LEU A 41 -10.32 5.06 -1.58
N GLY A 42 -10.03 3.84 -1.13
CA GLY A 42 -10.02 2.65 -1.98
C GLY A 42 -8.79 2.59 -2.89
N SER A 43 -8.90 1.78 -3.95
CA SER A 43 -7.79 1.61 -4.89
C SER A 43 -7.71 2.78 -5.88
N LEU A 44 -6.49 3.12 -6.29
CA LEU A 44 -6.26 4.11 -7.34
C LEU A 44 -6.98 3.72 -8.65
N TYR A 45 -7.10 2.42 -8.94
CA TYR A 45 -7.82 1.91 -10.10
C TYR A 45 -9.31 2.28 -10.06
N ASP A 46 -9.97 2.04 -8.92
CA ASP A 46 -11.38 2.38 -8.75
C ASP A 46 -11.60 3.90 -8.79
N TYR A 47 -10.64 4.66 -8.26
CA TYR A 47 -10.70 6.12 -8.30
C TYR A 47 -10.65 6.65 -9.74
N ILE A 48 -9.69 6.19 -10.56
CA ILE A 48 -9.53 6.60 -11.95
C ILE A 48 -10.73 6.17 -12.80
N ASN A 49 -11.27 4.97 -12.57
CA ASN A 49 -12.39 4.43 -13.33
C ASN A 49 -13.76 5.00 -12.89
N SER A 50 -13.79 5.88 -11.89
CA SER A 50 -15.02 6.56 -11.43
C SER A 50 -15.15 7.96 -12.05
N ASN A 51 -16.35 8.53 -12.05
CA ASN A 51 -16.60 9.93 -12.46
C ASN A 51 -15.83 10.97 -11.60
N ARG A 52 -15.17 10.57 -10.51
CA ARG A 52 -14.31 11.44 -9.69
C ARG A 52 -12.98 11.76 -10.38
N SER A 53 -12.62 11.02 -11.43
CA SER A 53 -11.45 11.33 -12.25
C SER A 53 -11.62 12.59 -13.10
N GLU A 54 -12.85 13.06 -13.33
CA GLU A 54 -13.13 14.31 -14.05
C GLU A 54 -12.67 15.55 -13.26
N GLU A 55 -12.49 15.43 -11.94
CA GLU A 55 -11.94 16.49 -11.07
C GLU A 55 -10.40 16.48 -11.03
N MET A 56 -9.74 15.53 -11.69
CA MET A 56 -8.28 15.43 -11.67
C MET A 56 -7.64 16.27 -12.77
N ASP A 57 -6.88 17.28 -12.36
CA ASP A 57 -5.97 18.01 -13.25
C ASP A 57 -4.67 17.22 -13.50
N MET A 58 -3.98 17.50 -14.60
CA MET A 58 -2.69 16.91 -14.96
C MET A 58 -1.64 17.03 -13.85
N ASP A 59 -1.67 18.12 -13.08
CA ASP A 59 -0.77 18.32 -11.94
C ASP A 59 -0.96 17.27 -10.84
N HIS A 60 -2.21 16.84 -10.59
CA HIS A 60 -2.49 15.76 -9.64
C HIS A 60 -1.96 14.41 -10.16
N ILE A 61 -2.12 14.13 -11.46
CA ILE A 61 -1.62 12.90 -12.08
C ILE A 61 -0.08 12.84 -11.98
N MET A 62 0.60 13.94 -12.30
CA MET A 62 2.06 14.02 -12.22
C MET A 62 2.57 13.90 -10.79
N THR A 63 1.84 14.45 -9.82
CA THR A 63 2.16 14.30 -8.39
C THR A 63 2.08 12.83 -7.97
N TRP A 64 0.98 12.14 -8.30
CA TRP A 64 0.83 10.71 -7.96
C TRP A 64 1.85 9.82 -8.67
N ALA A 65 2.12 10.07 -9.95
CA ALA A 65 3.17 9.37 -10.68
C ALA A 65 4.55 9.54 -10.02
N THR A 66 4.84 10.76 -9.56
CA THR A 66 6.08 11.07 -8.84
C THR A 66 6.14 10.38 -7.48
N ASP A 67 5.02 10.33 -6.75
CA ASP A 67 4.95 9.68 -5.44
C ASP A 67 5.15 8.17 -5.54
N VAL A 68 4.58 7.52 -6.57
CA VAL A 68 4.85 6.10 -6.88
C VAL A 68 6.31 5.88 -7.29
N ALA A 69 6.89 6.79 -8.08
CA ALA A 69 8.27 6.66 -8.54
C ALA A 69 9.31 6.89 -7.43
N LYS A 70 9.05 7.80 -6.48
CA LYS A 70 9.93 8.06 -5.33
C LYS A 70 10.04 6.84 -4.41
N ASP A 71 9.02 6.01 -4.42
CA ASP A 71 8.89 4.82 -3.57
C ASP A 71 9.78 3.64 -4.04
N GLN A 72 10.27 3.67 -5.27
CA GLN A 72 11.04 2.59 -5.90
C GLN A 72 12.57 2.66 -5.66
N LYS A 73 13.03 3.31 -4.58
CA LYS A 73 14.47 3.48 -4.30
C LYS A 73 14.95 2.72 -3.07
#